data_AF-A0A1M5VQZ6-F1
#
_entry.id   AF-A0A1M5VQZ6-F1
#
_cell.length_a   1.000
_cell.length_b   1.000
_cell.length_c   1.000
_cell.angle_alpha   90.00
_cell.angle_beta   90.00
_cell.angle_gamma   90.00
#
_symmetry.space_group_name_H-M   'P 1'
#
loop_
_entity.id
_entity.type
_entity.pdbx_description
1 polymer ?
#
loop_
_entity_poly.entity_id
_entity_poly.type
_entity_poly.pdbx_seq_one_letter_code
_entity_poly.pdbx_strand_id
1 'polypeptide(L)' 'MIRACVVVVGLSLSFPAHAIPCWVVKKAVAEYGEAAVESWARAKGISEKEIETARRCLK' A
#
# COMPACT_ATOMS: atom_id res chain seq x y z
N MET A 1 -8.40 -14.46 8.69
CA MET A 1 -7.07 -14.66 8.07
C MET A 1 -7.16 -14.83 6.55
N ILE A 2 -7.98 -15.75 6.02
CA ILE A 2 -8.14 -15.98 4.56
C ILE A 2 -8.67 -14.74 3.82
N ARG A 3 -9.58 -13.96 4.43
CA ARG A 3 -10.10 -12.70 3.86
C ARG A 3 -9.04 -11.61 3.64
N ALA A 4 -8.02 -11.54 4.49
CA ALA A 4 -6.94 -10.57 4.38
C ALA A 4 -6.02 -10.90 3.20
N CYS A 5 -5.74 -12.19 2.97
CA CYS A 5 -4.99 -12.64 1.80
C CYS A 5 -5.70 -12.28 0.50
N VAL A 6 -7.03 -12.43 0.40
CA VAL A 6 -7.74 -12.16 -0.86
C VAL A 6 -7.75 -10.67 -1.21
N VAL A 7 -7.89 -9.77 -0.23
CA VAL A 7 -7.86 -8.31 -0.48
C VAL A 7 -6.43 -7.86 -0.84
N VAL A 8 -5.42 -8.34 -0.11
CA VAL A 8 -4.02 -7.98 -0.38
C VAL A 8 -3.53 -8.58 -1.69
N VAL A 9 -3.88 -9.83 -2.02
CA VAL A 9 -3.54 -10.48 -3.30
C VAL A 9 -4.32 -9.84 -4.46
N GLY A 10 -5.59 -9.48 -4.26
CA GLY A 10 -6.37 -8.72 -5.24
C GLY A 10 -5.78 -7.33 -5.54
N LEU A 11 -5.22 -6.67 -4.52
CA LEU A 11 -4.47 -5.42 -4.70
C LEU A 11 -3.11 -5.64 -5.39
N SER A 12 -2.50 -6.81 -5.18
CA SER A 12 -1.16 -7.16 -5.68
C SER A 12 -1.14 -7.53 -7.17
N LEU A 13 -2.28 -7.84 -7.79
CA LEU A 13 -2.34 -8.39 -9.14
C LEU A 13 -2.72 -7.40 -10.24
N SER A 14 -3.05 -6.13 -9.95
CA SER A 14 -3.55 -5.23 -11.02
C SER A 14 -3.23 -3.74 -10.88
N PHE A 15 -2.60 -3.28 -9.79
CA PHE A 15 -2.27 -1.87 -9.67
C PHE A 15 -0.76 -1.68 -9.80
N PRO A 16 -0.27 -1.18 -10.95
CA PRO A 16 1.10 -0.71 -11.00
C PRO A 16 1.29 0.34 -9.90
N ALA A 17 2.42 0.29 -9.20
CA ALA A 17 2.65 1.11 -8.00
C ALA A 17 2.49 2.64 -8.25
N HIS A 18 2.60 3.06 -9.52
CA HIS A 18 2.28 4.41 -10.00
C HIS A 18 0.77 4.78 -10.00
N ALA A 19 -0.12 3.83 -9.69
CA ALA A 19 -1.57 3.98 -9.74
C ALA A 19 -2.26 3.51 -8.45
N ILE A 20 -1.58 3.53 -7.30
CA ILE A 20 -2.26 3.30 -6.02
C ILE A 20 -3.01 4.59 -5.64
N PRO A 21 -4.36 4.58 -5.61
CA PRO A 21 -5.11 5.78 -5.29
C PRO A 21 -5.01 6.10 -3.78
N CYS A 22 -5.02 7.40 -3.44
CA CYS A 22 -4.83 7.85 -2.06
C CYS A 22 -5.81 7.23 -1.04
N TRP A 23 -7.04 6.90 -1.46
CA TRP A 23 -8.02 6.27 -0.56
C TRP A 23 -7.61 4.83 -0.17
N VAL A 24 -6.92 4.11 -1.05
CA VAL A 24 -6.37 2.78 -0.74
C VAL A 24 -5.24 2.91 0.25
N VAL A 25 -4.37 3.91 0.09
CA VAL A 25 -3.28 4.20 1.03
C VAL A 25 -3.84 4.55 2.41
N LYS A 26 -4.83 5.44 2.48
CA LYS A 26 -5.51 5.79 3.74
C LYS A 26 -6.17 4.57 4.39
N LYS A 27 -6.84 3.72 3.60
CA LYS A 27 -7.46 2.50 4.12
C LYS A 27 -6.42 1.51 4.66
N ALA A 28 -5.34 1.28 3.91
CA ALA A 28 -4.27 0.39 4.33
C ALA A 28 -3.57 0.89 5.59
N VAL A 29 -3.30 2.19 5.69
CA VAL A 29 -2.71 2.79 6.88
C VAL A 29 -3.67 2.76 8.07
N ALA A 30 -4.97 2.95 7.85
CA ALA A 30 -5.97 2.79 8.92
C ALA A 30 -6.08 1.33 9.43
N GLU A 31 -5.85 0.34 8.57
CA GLU A 31 -5.97 -1.08 8.93
C GLU A 31 -4.67 -1.67 9.52
N TYR A 32 -3.50 -1.24 9.01
CA TYR A 32 -2.20 -1.84 9.34
C TYR A 32 -1.21 -0.86 10.01
N GLY A 33 -1.42 0.44 9.91
CA GLY A 33 -0.49 1.48 10.35
C GLY A 33 0.56 1.87 9.31
N GLU A 34 1.02 3.13 9.35
CA GLU A 34 1.96 3.71 8.35
C GLU A 34 3.23 2.88 8.23
N ALA A 35 3.89 2.57 9.35
CA ALA A 35 5.14 1.81 9.36
C ALA A 35 5.01 0.37 8.80
N ALA A 36 3.86 -0.29 9.02
CA ALA A 36 3.61 -1.62 8.49
C ALA A 36 3.39 -1.59 6.97
N VAL A 37 2.68 -0.57 6.48
CA VAL A 37 2.44 -0.36 5.05
C VAL A 37 3.73 0.02 4.32
N GLU A 38 4.56 0.89 4.90
CA GLU A 38 5.86 1.26 4.32
C GLU A 38 6.84 0.08 4.27
N SER A 39 6.93 -0.72 5.34
CA SER A 39 7.78 -1.92 5.36
C SER A 39 7.30 -2.98 4.37
N TRP A 40 5.98 -3.17 4.22
CA TRP A 40 5.41 -4.02 3.17
C TRP A 40 5.74 -3.50 1.76
N ALA A 41 5.63 -2.19 1.53
CA ALA A 41 5.93 -1.57 0.25
C ALA A 41 7.40 -1.79 -0.14
N ARG A 42 8.33 -1.59 0.80
CA ARG A 42 9.76 -1.90 0.61
C ARG A 42 10.00 -3.37 0.32
N ALA A 43 9.36 -4.28 1.07
CA ALA A 43 9.47 -5.72 0.86
C ALA A 43 8.93 -6.18 -0.50
N LYS A 44 7.98 -5.43 -1.08
CA LYS A 44 7.43 -5.65 -2.42
C LYS A 44 8.28 -5.04 -3.54
N GLY A 45 9.35 -4.32 -3.22
CA GLY A 45 10.19 -3.65 -4.21
C GLY A 45 9.57 -2.38 -4.79
N ILE A 46 8.58 -1.79 -4.10
CA ILE A 46 8.07 -0.46 -4.45
C ILE A 46 9.19 0.56 -4.23
N SER A 47 9.38 1.47 -5.18
CA SER A 47 10.47 2.44 -5.10
C SER A 47 10.24 3.46 -3.97
N GLU A 48 11.30 3.95 -3.34
CA GLU A 48 11.18 4.99 -2.29
C GLU A 48 10.45 6.25 -2.80
N LYS A 49 10.53 6.55 -4.10
CA LYS A 49 9.80 7.67 -4.73
C LYS A 49 8.28 7.45 -4.71
N GLU A 50 7.84 6.21 -4.95
CA GLU A 50 6.43 5.84 -4.90
C GLU A 50 5.94 5.79 -3.45
N ILE A 51 6.77 5.33 -2.52
CA ILE A 51 6.47 5.36 -1.07
C ILE A 51 6.30 6.80 -0.60
N GLU A 52 7.20 7.71 -0.98
CA GLU A 52 7.08 9.13 -0.65
C GLU A 52 5.80 9.74 -1.25
N THR A 53 5.47 9.37 -2.49
CA THR A 53 4.22 9.81 -3.15
C THR A 53 2.99 9.30 -2.40
N ALA A 54 2.98 8.04 -1.99
CA ALA A 54 1.92 7.45 -1.18
C ALA A 54 1.83 8.13 0.20
N ARG A 55 2.96 8.50 0.81
CA ARG A 55 3.00 9.23 2.08
C ARG A 55 2.37 10.62 1.97
N ARG A 56 2.52 11.30 0.84
CA ARG A 56 1.84 12.58 0.57
C ARG A 56 0.31 12.43 0.56
N CYS A 57 -0.23 11.26 0.24
CA CYS A 57 -1.67 11.00 0.34
C CYS A 57 -2.18 10.94 1.79
N LEU A 58 -1.31 10.76 2.78
CA LEU A 58 -1.68 10.65 4.19
C LEU A 58 -1.76 12.00 4.91
N LYS A 59 -1.27 13.07 4.28
CA LYS A 59 -1.56 14.45 4.72
C LYS A 59 -3.04 14.79 4.60
#